data_AF-A0A4Q2QRJ2-F1
#
_entry.id   AF-A0A4Q2QRJ2-F1
#
_cell.length_a   1.000
_cell.length_b   1.000
_cell.length_c   1.000
_cell.angle_alpha   90.00
_cell.angle_beta   90.00
_cell.angle_gamma   90.00
#
_symmetry.space_group_name_H-M   'P 1'
#
loop_
_entity.id
_entity.type
_entity.pdbx_description
1 polymer ?
#
loop_
_entity_poly.entity_id
_entity_poly.type
_entity_poly.pdbx_seq_one_letter_code
_entity_poly.pdbx_strand_id
1 'polypeptide(L)'
;PQSTINNEKARQLEDFLVQKFPLLYRFCEAILGALTLKLDIEPQRIDLLLLVLWFHKNGAISQQQVTRAIILAHGYATASSIANVANRLLKSQLFESFDMPLDVTPEAIANQVMAYIESHALASGLIILVDMGSLNAIHRHF
;
A
#
# COMPACT_ATOMS: atom_id res chain seq x y z
N PRO A 1 -0.04 -19.45 35.48
CA PRO A 1 -1.03 -20.24 34.70
C PRO A 1 -2.04 -19.36 33.92
N GLN A 2 -2.72 -18.40 34.58
CA GLN A 2 -3.69 -17.50 33.92
C GLN A 2 -3.06 -16.54 32.90
N SER A 3 -1.84 -16.05 33.16
CA SER A 3 -1.09 -15.19 32.22
C SER A 3 -0.76 -15.89 30.90
N THR A 4 -0.45 -17.19 30.94
CA THR A 4 -0.10 -18.00 29.77
C THR A 4 -1.32 -18.24 28.88
N ILE A 5 -2.48 -18.54 29.47
CA ILE A 5 -3.74 -18.77 28.75
C ILE A 5 -4.23 -17.48 28.08
N ASN A 6 -4.06 -16.31 28.72
CA ASN A 6 -4.40 -15.03 28.12
C ASN A 6 -3.50 -14.69 26.93
N ASN A 7 -2.20 -15.01 27.01
CA ASN A 7 -1.28 -14.80 25.91
C ASN A 7 -1.59 -15.68 24.70
N GLU A 8 -1.96 -16.93 24.92
CA GLU A 8 -2.34 -17.86 23.85
C GLU A 8 -3.61 -17.40 23.13
N LYS A 9 -4.65 -17.01 23.88
CA LYS A 9 -5.89 -16.47 23.30
C LYS A 9 -5.66 -15.19 22.50
N ALA A 10 -4.79 -14.30 23.00
CA ALA A 10 -4.45 -13.08 22.29
C ALA A 10 -3.70 -13.37 20.98
N ARG A 11 -2.85 -14.41 20.95
CA ARG A 11 -2.18 -14.87 19.73
C ARG A 11 -3.17 -15.48 18.73
N GLN A 12 -4.10 -16.31 19.20
CA GLN A 12 -5.16 -16.87 18.33
C GLN A 12 -6.05 -15.78 17.73
N LEU A 13 -6.36 -14.73 18.50
CA LEU A 13 -7.10 -13.57 18.01
C LEU A 13 -6.30 -12.80 16.95
N GLU A 14 -5.00 -12.60 17.18
CA GLU A 14 -4.09 -11.97 16.23
C GLU A 14 -4.04 -12.73 14.91
N ASP A 15 -3.80 -14.04 14.95
CA ASP A 15 -3.78 -14.91 13.77
C ASP A 15 -5.11 -14.83 13.00
N PHE A 16 -6.24 -14.82 13.72
CA PHE A 16 -7.57 -14.66 13.13
C PHE A 16 -7.75 -13.30 12.45
N LEU A 17 -7.30 -12.20 13.08
CA LEU A 17 -7.42 -10.85 12.54
C LEU A 17 -6.51 -10.63 11.32
N VAL A 18 -5.29 -11.17 11.34
CA VAL A 18 -4.35 -11.13 10.20
C VAL A 18 -4.96 -11.85 8.99
N GLN A 19 -5.56 -13.02 9.19
CA GLN A 19 -6.18 -13.79 8.10
C GLN A 19 -7.47 -13.14 7.60
N LYS A 20 -8.32 -12.64 8.51
CA LYS A 20 -9.64 -12.12 8.15
C LYS A 20 -9.60 -10.69 7.62
N PHE A 21 -8.69 -9.86 8.11
CA PHE A 21 -8.59 -8.44 7.77
C PHE A 21 -7.14 -7.99 7.50
N PRO A 22 -6.42 -8.60 6.54
CA PRO A 22 -4.99 -8.36 6.33
C PRO A 22 -4.66 -6.89 6.02
N LEU A 23 -5.51 -6.22 5.21
CA LEU A 23 -5.40 -4.80 4.89
C LEU A 23 -5.52 -3.91 6.14
N LEU A 24 -6.56 -4.17 6.94
CA LEU A 24 -6.83 -3.38 8.14
C LEU A 24 -5.75 -3.59 9.20
N TYR A 25 -5.25 -4.82 9.33
CA TYR A 25 -4.17 -5.15 10.24
C TYR A 25 -2.89 -4.35 9.90
N ARG A 26 -2.41 -4.44 8.66
CA ARG A 26 -1.24 -3.67 8.19
C ARG A 26 -1.43 -2.15 8.30
N PHE A 27 -2.65 -1.68 8.05
CA PHE A 27 -2.98 -0.27 8.24
C PHE A 27 -2.83 0.17 9.70
N CYS A 28 -3.30 -0.66 10.65
CA CYS A 28 -3.15 -0.38 12.08
C CYS A 28 -1.68 -0.46 12.53
N GLU A 29 -0.88 -1.39 12.00
CA GLU A 29 0.58 -1.43 12.22
C GLU A 29 1.26 -0.13 11.76
N ALA A 30 0.91 0.34 10.56
CA ALA A 30 1.45 1.59 10.01
C ALA A 30 1.05 2.82 10.87
N ILE A 31 -0.20 2.87 11.36
CA ILE A 31 -0.64 3.92 12.29
C ILE A 31 0.20 3.89 13.56
N LEU A 32 0.32 2.73 14.20
CA LEU A 32 1.07 2.62 15.45
C LEU A 32 2.55 2.96 15.26
N GLY A 33 3.18 2.49 14.18
CA GLY A 33 4.55 2.86 13.86
C GLY A 33 4.73 4.37 13.65
N ALA A 34 3.80 5.05 12.97
CA ALA A 34 3.83 6.49 12.81
C ALA A 34 3.60 7.25 14.13
N LEU A 35 2.75 6.73 15.02
CA LEU A 35 2.48 7.33 16.33
C LEU A 35 3.68 7.15 17.28
N THR A 36 4.34 5.99 17.30
CA THR A 36 5.57 5.75 18.06
C THR A 36 6.63 6.79 17.73
N LEU A 37 6.85 7.07 16.45
CA LEU A 37 7.83 8.07 16.00
C LEU A 37 7.50 9.50 16.42
N LYS A 38 6.22 9.84 16.57
CA LYS A 38 5.75 11.23 16.81
C LYS A 38 5.40 11.53 18.26
N LEU A 39 4.97 10.53 19.01
CA LEU A 39 4.37 10.70 20.34
C LEU A 39 5.15 9.99 21.45
N ASP A 40 6.28 9.36 21.13
CA ASP A 40 7.14 8.64 22.08
C ASP A 40 6.34 7.58 22.89
N ILE A 41 5.42 6.90 22.21
CA ILE A 41 4.63 5.82 22.77
C ILE A 41 5.23 4.46 22.39
N GLU A 42 5.24 3.52 23.33
CA GLU A 42 5.60 2.13 23.10
C GLU A 42 4.32 1.27 23.01
N PRO A 43 3.76 1.07 21.81
CA PRO A 43 2.55 0.29 21.64
C PRO A 43 2.80 -1.18 22.01
N GLN A 44 1.89 -1.73 22.81
CA GLN A 44 1.84 -3.14 23.12
C GLN A 44 1.00 -3.89 22.09
N ARG A 45 1.17 -5.21 22.05
CA ARG A 45 0.39 -6.08 21.14
C ARG A 45 -1.12 -5.91 21.28
N ILE A 46 -1.60 -5.65 22.49
CA ILE A 46 -3.03 -5.44 22.75
C ILE A 46 -3.55 -4.16 22.09
N ASP A 47 -2.74 -3.12 21.96
CA ASP A 47 -3.13 -1.85 21.35
C ASP A 47 -3.44 -2.02 19.87
N LEU A 48 -2.62 -2.82 19.17
CA LEU A 48 -2.85 -3.19 17.77
C LEU A 48 -4.17 -3.96 17.60
N LEU A 49 -4.40 -4.98 18.43
CA LEU A 49 -5.63 -5.78 18.37
C LEU A 49 -6.87 -4.93 18.65
N LEU A 50 -6.81 -4.05 19.65
CA LEU A 50 -7.90 -3.12 19.98
C LEU A 50 -8.16 -2.14 18.85
N LEU A 51 -7.11 -1.61 18.23
CA LEU A 51 -7.22 -0.66 17.12
C LEU A 51 -7.89 -1.31 15.90
N VAL A 52 -7.48 -2.53 15.53
CA VAL A 52 -8.08 -3.30 14.44
C VAL A 52 -9.56 -3.56 14.71
N LEU A 53 -9.91 -4.03 15.90
CA LEU A 53 -11.30 -4.29 16.29
C LEU A 53 -12.14 -3.01 16.30
N TRP A 54 -11.58 -1.91 16.78
CA TRP A 54 -12.26 -0.62 16.83
C TRP A 54 -12.55 -0.10 15.42
N PHE A 55 -11.58 -0.10 14.52
CA PHE A 55 -11.79 0.31 13.13
C PHE A 55 -12.80 -0.60 12.43
N HIS A 56 -12.71 -1.91 12.62
CA HIS A 56 -13.66 -2.85 12.04
C HIS A 56 -15.09 -2.56 12.51
N LYS A 57 -15.29 -2.33 13.82
CA LYS A 57 -16.59 -1.97 14.40
C LYS A 57 -17.14 -0.66 13.82
N ASN A 58 -16.28 0.31 13.54
CA ASN A 58 -16.66 1.60 12.97
C ASN A 58 -16.84 1.57 11.44
N GLY A 59 -16.89 0.39 10.84
CA GLY A 59 -17.17 0.27 9.40
C GLY A 59 -15.96 0.59 8.52
N ALA A 60 -14.73 0.50 9.04
CA ALA A 60 -13.55 0.31 8.20
C ALA A 60 -13.61 -1.09 7.59
N ILE A 61 -14.54 -1.27 6.65
CA ILE A 61 -14.65 -2.47 5.84
C ILE A 61 -13.40 -2.47 4.96
N SER A 62 -12.74 -3.62 4.82
CA SER A 62 -11.65 -3.77 3.85
C SER A 62 -12.18 -3.27 2.51
N GLN A 63 -11.63 -2.17 1.99
CA GLN A 63 -11.88 -1.81 0.60
C GLN A 63 -11.65 -3.05 -0.24
N GLN A 64 -12.58 -3.35 -1.16
CA GLN A 64 -12.32 -4.33 -2.20
C GLN A 64 -10.93 -4.06 -2.74
N GLN A 65 -10.09 -5.08 -2.85
CA GLN A 65 -8.76 -4.95 -3.39
C GLN A 65 -8.85 -4.14 -4.70
N VAL A 66 -8.39 -2.89 -4.65
CA VAL A 66 -8.50 -1.99 -5.78
C VAL A 66 -7.35 -2.34 -6.70
N THR A 67 -7.67 -2.68 -7.95
CA THR A 67 -6.65 -2.77 -9.00
C THR A 67 -5.99 -1.39 -9.10
N ARG A 68 -4.72 -1.30 -8.72
CA ARG A 68 -3.97 -0.05 -8.86
C ARG A 68 -3.47 0.07 -10.30
N ALA A 69 -3.38 1.29 -10.77
CA ALA A 69 -2.83 1.58 -12.08
C ALA A 69 -1.62 2.51 -11.93
N ILE A 70 -0.55 2.21 -12.65
CA ILE A 70 0.64 3.04 -12.75
C ILE A 70 0.67 3.65 -14.14
N ILE A 71 0.83 4.97 -14.22
CA ILE A 71 1.09 5.69 -15.45
C ILE A 71 2.58 5.97 -15.51
N LEU A 72 3.20 5.64 -16.63
CA LEU A 72 4.63 5.76 -16.80
C LEU A 72 4.91 6.37 -18.17
N ALA A 73 5.59 7.51 -18.18
CA ALA A 73 5.77 8.28 -19.41
C ALA A 73 7.11 9.03 -19.42
N HIS A 74 7.63 9.29 -20.62
CA HIS A 74 8.78 10.16 -20.78
C HIS A 74 8.43 11.62 -20.48
N GLY A 75 9.47 12.35 -20.08
CA GLY A 75 9.39 13.76 -19.75
C GLY A 75 9.24 13.97 -18.25
N TYR A 76 9.25 15.24 -17.85
CA TYR A 76 9.33 15.62 -16.43
C TYR A 76 7.97 15.63 -15.71
N ALA A 77 6.86 15.60 -16.43
CA ALA A 77 5.53 15.78 -15.84
C ALA A 77 4.37 15.14 -16.64
N THR A 78 4.68 14.27 -17.61
CA THR A 78 3.65 13.70 -18.49
C THR A 78 2.76 12.72 -17.72
N ALA A 79 3.36 11.77 -17.02
CA ALA A 79 2.65 10.77 -16.23
C ALA A 79 1.93 11.42 -15.05
N SER A 80 2.62 12.30 -14.31
CA SER A 80 2.04 12.98 -13.15
C SER A 80 0.90 13.92 -13.51
N SER A 81 0.99 14.62 -14.65
CA SER A 81 -0.12 15.46 -15.14
C SER A 81 -1.37 14.63 -15.44
N ILE A 82 -1.22 13.49 -16.14
CA ILE A 82 -2.35 12.61 -16.45
C ILE A 82 -2.94 12.02 -15.18
N ALA A 83 -2.12 11.48 -14.27
CA ALA A 83 -2.57 10.87 -13.03
C ALA A 83 -3.32 11.88 -12.16
N ASN A 84 -2.82 13.11 -12.04
CA ASN A 84 -3.48 14.17 -11.27
C ASN A 84 -4.86 14.51 -11.84
N VAL A 85 -4.99 14.67 -13.16
CA VAL A 85 -6.30 14.95 -13.79
C VAL A 85 -7.24 13.76 -13.63
N ALA A 86 -6.79 12.54 -13.89
CA ALA A 86 -7.61 11.33 -13.78
C ALA A 86 -8.11 11.09 -12.34
N ASN A 87 -7.22 11.18 -11.35
CA ASN A 87 -7.58 11.01 -9.94
C ASN A 87 -8.58 12.08 -9.47
N ARG A 88 -8.44 13.33 -9.93
CA ARG A 88 -9.40 14.41 -9.65
C ARG A 88 -10.78 14.14 -10.26
N LEU A 89 -10.83 13.71 -11.51
CA LEU A 89 -12.09 13.37 -12.19
C LEU A 89 -12.80 12.19 -11.50
N LEU A 90 -12.04 11.19 -11.07
CA LEU A 90 -12.57 10.02 -10.36
C LEU A 90 -12.84 10.28 -8.87
N LYS A 91 -12.39 11.42 -8.33
CA LYS A 91 -12.41 11.74 -6.89
C LYS A 91 -11.79 10.63 -6.03
N SER A 92 -10.76 9.96 -6.57
CA SER A 92 -10.10 8.81 -5.94
C SER A 92 -8.63 8.76 -6.37
N GLN A 93 -7.74 8.38 -5.46
CA GLN A 93 -6.31 8.20 -5.73
C GLN A 93 -6.06 6.80 -6.28
N LEU A 94 -6.40 6.59 -7.56
CA LEU A 94 -6.31 5.30 -8.23
C LEU A 94 -4.99 5.13 -9.00
N PHE A 95 -4.55 6.19 -9.66
CA PHE A 95 -3.36 6.21 -10.50
C PHE A 95 -2.15 6.73 -9.76
N GLU A 96 -1.08 5.94 -9.75
CA GLU A 96 0.26 6.38 -9.40
C GLU A 96 1.00 6.81 -10.68
N SER A 97 1.97 7.73 -10.58
CA SER A 97 2.71 8.22 -11.73
C SER A 97 4.22 8.13 -11.56
N PHE A 98 4.92 7.67 -12.59
CA PHE A 98 6.37 7.71 -12.70
C PHE A 98 6.76 8.45 -13.98
N ASP A 99 7.32 9.64 -13.81
CA ASP A 99 7.89 10.44 -14.90
C ASP A 99 9.33 9.99 -15.16
N MET A 100 9.69 9.82 -16.43
CA MET A 100 11.03 9.44 -16.86
C MET A 100 11.70 10.58 -17.64
N PRO A 101 12.41 11.48 -16.94
CA PRO A 101 13.32 12.43 -17.56
C PRO A 101 14.35 11.75 -18.45
N LEU A 102 14.89 12.48 -19.44
CA LEU A 102 15.84 11.95 -20.43
C LEU A 102 17.18 11.50 -19.84
N ASP A 103 17.52 12.00 -18.66
CA ASP A 103 18.72 11.67 -17.89
C ASP A 103 18.55 10.45 -16.98
N VAL A 104 17.33 9.89 -16.88
CA VAL A 104 17.04 8.71 -16.07
C VAL A 104 17.00 7.46 -16.94
N THR A 105 17.65 6.39 -16.48
CA THR A 105 17.63 5.11 -17.21
C THR A 105 16.34 4.33 -16.96
N PRO A 106 15.88 3.52 -17.93
CA PRO A 106 14.71 2.65 -17.74
C PRO A 106 14.81 1.72 -16.54
N GLU A 107 16.03 1.22 -16.23
CA GLU A 107 16.27 0.34 -15.09
C GLU A 107 16.04 1.05 -13.76
N ALA A 108 16.43 2.33 -13.66
CA ALA A 108 16.20 3.12 -12.46
C ALA A 108 14.70 3.31 -12.20
N ILE A 109 13.90 3.55 -13.25
CA ILE A 109 12.45 3.63 -13.14
C ILE A 109 11.84 2.27 -12.80
N ALA A 110 12.29 1.18 -13.44
CA ALA A 110 11.80 -0.17 -13.13
C ALA A 110 12.00 -0.53 -11.65
N ASN A 111 13.14 -0.17 -11.07
CA ASN A 111 13.41 -0.37 -9.64
C ASN A 111 12.48 0.44 -8.74
N GLN A 112 12.17 1.70 -9.10
CA GLN A 112 11.21 2.51 -8.35
C GLN A 112 9.79 1.92 -8.40
N VAL A 113 9.38 1.45 -9.58
CA VAL A 113 8.09 0.78 -9.76
C VAL A 113 8.05 -0.52 -8.94
N MET A 114 9.11 -1.32 -8.94
CA MET A 114 9.20 -2.53 -8.12
C MET A 114 9.07 -2.25 -6.62
N ALA A 115 9.82 -1.28 -6.10
CA ALA A 115 9.73 -0.88 -4.69
C ALA A 115 8.31 -0.41 -4.32
N TYR A 116 7.64 0.28 -5.25
CA TYR A 116 6.23 0.66 -5.08
C TYR A 116 5.30 -0.56 -5.02
N ILE A 117 5.48 -1.53 -5.92
CA ILE A 117 4.65 -2.75 -5.94
C ILE A 117 4.83 -3.54 -4.64
N GLU A 118 6.07 -3.74 -4.18
CA GLU A 118 6.36 -4.49 -2.96
C GLU A 118 5.75 -3.83 -1.71
N SER A 119 5.84 -2.50 -1.62
CA SER A 119 5.21 -1.75 -0.52
C SER A 119 3.68 -1.80 -0.55
N HIS A 120 3.08 -2.08 -1.71
CA HIS A 120 1.63 -2.09 -1.96
C HIS A 120 1.07 -3.47 -2.34
N ALA A 121 1.74 -4.56 -1.97
CA ALA A 121 1.48 -5.96 -2.37
C ALA A 121 0.08 -6.55 -2.05
N LEU A 122 -0.88 -5.74 -1.61
CA LEU A 122 -2.24 -6.15 -1.25
C LEU A 122 -3.27 -5.81 -2.35
N ALA A 123 -2.85 -5.22 -3.48
CA ALA A 123 -3.70 -4.98 -4.64
C ALA A 123 -4.04 -6.30 -5.38
N SER A 124 -5.29 -6.45 -5.83
CA SER A 124 -5.79 -7.63 -6.59
C SER A 124 -5.22 -7.76 -7.99
N GLY A 125 -4.56 -6.70 -8.47
CA GLY A 125 -3.94 -6.62 -9.78
C GLY A 125 -3.26 -5.26 -9.96
N LEU A 126 -2.33 -5.21 -10.92
CA LEU A 126 -1.60 -4.02 -11.32
C LEU A 126 -1.78 -3.80 -12.82
N ILE A 127 -2.16 -2.58 -13.21
CA ILE A 127 -2.16 -2.15 -14.61
C ILE A 127 -1.03 -1.14 -14.80
N ILE A 128 -0.19 -1.34 -15.81
CA ILE A 128 0.87 -0.38 -16.16
C ILE A 128 0.52 0.22 -17.53
N LEU A 129 0.37 1.55 -17.56
CA LEU A 129 0.06 2.34 -18.75
C LEU A 129 1.33 3.09 -19.17
N VAL A 130 1.78 2.88 -20.41
CA VAL A 130 3.00 3.52 -20.95
C VAL A 130 2.72 4.38 -22.17
N ASP A 131 3.50 5.45 -22.37
CA ASP A 131 3.38 6.38 -23.49
C ASP A 131 4.04 5.88 -24.79
N MET A 132 5.12 5.11 -24.69
CA MET A 132 5.90 4.61 -25.82
C MET A 132 6.34 3.16 -25.63
N GLY A 133 6.44 2.42 -26.74
CA GLY A 133 6.73 0.99 -26.74
C GLY A 133 8.11 0.60 -26.20
N SER A 134 9.08 1.52 -26.14
CA SER A 134 10.38 1.25 -25.49
C SER A 134 10.23 0.92 -23.99
N LEU A 135 9.20 1.47 -23.34
CA LEU A 135 8.90 1.18 -21.94
C LEU A 135 8.07 -0.09 -21.73
N ASN A 136 7.51 -0.68 -22.78
CA ASN A 136 6.91 -2.02 -22.66
C ASN A 136 7.96 -3.06 -22.22
N ALA A 137 9.25 -2.81 -22.49
CA ALA A 137 10.33 -3.67 -22.02
C ALA A 137 10.46 -3.72 -20.50
N ILE A 138 9.90 -2.73 -19.77
CA ILE A 138 9.90 -2.70 -18.30
C ILE A 138 9.14 -3.91 -17.73
N HIS A 139 8.15 -4.48 -18.46
CA HIS A 139 7.52 -5.74 -18.08
C HIS A 139 8.53 -6.89 -17.88
N ARG A 140 9.67 -6.90 -18.59
CA ARG A 140 10.68 -7.97 -18.43
C ARG A 140 11.40 -7.94 -17.07
N HIS A 141 11.24 -6.86 -16.31
CA HIS A 141 11.83 -6.69 -14.98
C HIS A 141 10.85 -7.07 -13.86
N PHE A 142 9.62 -7.48 -14.18
CA PHE A 142 8.57 -7.89 -13.25
C PHE A 142 8.31 -9.40 -13.30
#